data_AF-A0A945DXN4-F1
#
_entry.id   AF-A0A945DXN4-F1
#
_cell.length_a   1.000
_cell.length_b   1.000
_cell.length_c   1.000
_cell.angle_alpha   90.00
_cell.angle_beta   90.00
_cell.angle_gamma   90.00
#
_symmetry.space_group_name_H-M   'P 1'
#
loop_
_entity.id
_entity.type
_entity.pdbx_description
1 polymer ?
#
loop_
_entity_poly.entity_id
_entity_poly.type
_entity_poly.pdbx_seq_one_letter_code
_entity_poly.pdbx_strand_id
1 'polypeptide(L)'
;IIGLGVERLLTSGQEPSVLEGVELIAELVRRAGDDIIIMPGAGITEKNLPRIIRETGAKEFHVTGSAPVLSNMEFRNERCFMGKALYPPEFSMKVTDADKIRTYCGILAGSN
;
A
#
# COMPACT_ATOMS: atom_id res chain seq x y z
N ILE A 1 -22.27 -2.35 -3.59
CA ILE A 1 -21.48 -2.58 -2.37
C ILE A 1 -22.05 -1.82 -1.16
N ILE A 2 -22.43 -0.54 -1.29
CA ILE A 2 -23.01 0.24 -0.18
C ILE A 2 -24.28 -0.42 0.38
N GLY A 3 -25.22 -0.84 -0.48
CA GLY A 3 -26.43 -1.55 -0.03
C GLY A 3 -26.18 -2.93 0.60
N LEU A 4 -24.94 -3.43 0.60
CA LEU A 4 -24.54 -4.65 1.32
C LEU A 4 -23.94 -4.35 2.71
N GLY A 5 -23.84 -3.07 3.11
CA GLY A 5 -23.26 -2.67 4.40
C GLY A 5 -21.73 -2.68 4.43
N VAL A 6 -21.05 -2.58 3.29
CA VAL A 6 -19.58 -2.50 3.24
C VAL A 6 -19.11 -1.12 3.68
N GLU A 7 -18.22 -1.07 4.69
CA GLU A 7 -17.70 0.19 5.24
C GLU A 7 -16.54 0.80 4.45
N ARG A 8 -15.74 -0.04 3.77
CA ARG A 8 -14.50 0.37 3.09
C ARG A 8 -14.33 -0.33 1.75
N LEU A 9 -13.87 0.41 0.75
CA LEU A 9 -13.42 -0.12 -0.54
C LEU A 9 -11.91 0.06 -0.70
N LEU A 10 -11.15 -1.03 -0.67
CA LEU A 10 -9.75 -1.04 -1.10
C LEU A 10 -9.67 -1.02 -2.62
N THR A 11 -8.98 -0.02 -3.21
CA THR A 11 -8.89 0.11 -4.67
C THR A 11 -7.61 0.79 -5.12
N SER A 12 -7.10 0.42 -6.29
CA SER A 12 -6.05 1.12 -7.03
C SER A 12 -6.60 2.03 -8.13
N GLY A 13 -7.93 2.21 -8.20
CA GLY A 13 -8.58 2.92 -9.30
C GLY A 13 -8.62 2.09 -10.59
N GLN A 14 -8.69 0.77 -10.48
CA GLN A 14 -8.68 -0.19 -11.60
C GLN A 14 -7.40 -0.15 -12.45
N GLU A 15 -6.34 0.44 -11.93
CA GLU A 15 -5.03 0.55 -12.58
C GLU A 15 -3.94 -0.22 -11.79
N PRO A 16 -2.75 -0.47 -12.37
CA PRO A 16 -1.66 -1.17 -11.69
C PRO A 16 -1.16 -0.50 -10.39
N SER A 17 -1.37 0.80 -10.23
CA SER A 17 -1.00 1.56 -9.04
C SER A 17 -1.97 2.73 -8.82
N VAL A 18 -2.01 3.23 -7.58
CA VAL A 18 -2.88 4.34 -7.18
C VAL A 18 -2.60 5.63 -7.95
N LEU A 19 -1.36 5.88 -8.36
CA LEU A 19 -1.03 7.10 -9.12
C LEU A 19 -1.62 7.08 -10.52
N GLU A 20 -1.62 5.92 -11.17
CA GLU A 20 -2.20 5.70 -12.49
C GLU A 20 -3.74 5.76 -12.41
N GLY A 21 -4.33 5.22 -11.34
CA GLY A 21 -5.79 5.25 -11.11
C GLY A 21 -6.30 6.48 -10.36
N VAL A 22 -5.48 7.53 -10.18
CA VAL A 22 -5.74 8.64 -9.26
C VAL A 22 -7.04 9.39 -9.58
N GLU A 23 -7.33 9.57 -10.87
CA GLU A 23 -8.53 10.29 -11.34
C GLU A 23 -9.82 9.55 -10.97
N LEU A 24 -9.85 8.23 -11.20
CA LEU A 24 -10.99 7.40 -10.83
C LEU A 24 -11.17 7.36 -9.31
N ILE A 25 -10.08 7.27 -8.54
CA ILE A 25 -10.15 7.29 -7.08
C ILE A 25 -10.73 8.61 -6.60
N ALA A 26 -10.28 9.75 -7.12
CA ALA A 26 -10.81 11.07 -6.77
C ALA A 26 -12.31 11.19 -7.11
N GLU A 27 -12.74 10.61 -8.22
CA GLU A 27 -14.16 10.52 -8.56
C GLU A 27 -14.94 9.65 -7.57
N LEU A 28 -14.42 8.47 -7.21
CA LEU A 28 -15.05 7.58 -6.25
C LEU A 28 -15.16 8.23 -4.87
N VAL A 29 -14.12 8.92 -4.39
CA VAL A 29 -14.15 9.67 -3.13
C VAL A 29 -15.26 10.72 -3.14
N ARG A 30 -15.37 11.50 -4.23
CA ARG A 30 -16.44 12.51 -4.37
C ARG A 30 -17.84 11.89 -4.42
N ARG A 31 -18.00 10.79 -5.14
CA ARG A 31 -19.30 10.10 -5.27
C ARG A 31 -19.72 9.37 -3.99
N ALA A 32 -18.75 8.82 -3.25
CA ALA A 32 -19.01 8.08 -2.02
C ALA A 32 -19.46 8.99 -0.88
N GLY A 33 -19.00 10.24 -0.83
CA GLY A 33 -19.34 11.16 0.26
C GLY A 33 -19.02 10.54 1.62
N ASP A 34 -20.03 10.44 2.47
CA ASP A 34 -19.93 9.81 3.79
C ASP A 34 -20.53 8.38 3.84
N ASP A 35 -21.00 7.83 2.71
CA ASP A 35 -21.68 6.53 2.66
C ASP A 35 -20.71 5.34 2.80
N ILE A 36 -19.49 5.48 2.28
CA ILE A 36 -18.45 4.45 2.30
C ILE A 36 -17.07 5.10 2.19
N ILE A 37 -16.08 4.53 2.88
CA ILE A 37 -14.70 5.01 2.80
C ILE A 37 -14.02 4.41 1.58
N ILE A 38 -13.50 5.26 0.69
CA ILE A 38 -12.61 4.86 -0.39
C ILE A 38 -11.19 4.86 0.15
N MET A 39 -10.55 3.69 0.17
CA MET A 39 -9.21 3.48 0.71
C MET A 39 -8.24 3.11 -0.42
N PRO A 40 -7.44 4.06 -0.93
CA PRO A 40 -6.47 3.78 -1.98
C PRO A 40 -5.41 2.79 -1.50
N GLY A 41 -5.04 1.85 -2.38
CA GLY A 41 -3.95 0.92 -2.13
C GLY A 41 -3.38 0.34 -3.43
N ALA A 42 -2.11 -0.11 -3.35
CA ALA A 42 -1.19 -0.48 -4.44
C ALA A 42 -0.20 0.63 -4.83
N GLY A 43 1.10 0.35 -4.65
CA GLY A 43 2.18 1.24 -5.08
C GLY A 43 2.39 2.49 -4.21
N ILE A 44 1.69 2.62 -3.08
CA ILE A 44 1.87 3.76 -2.17
C ILE A 44 3.22 3.65 -1.46
N THR A 45 3.98 4.75 -1.50
CA THR A 45 5.27 4.95 -0.85
C THR A 45 5.27 6.26 -0.07
N GLU A 46 6.23 6.45 0.84
CA GLU A 46 6.38 7.69 1.61
C GLU A 46 6.59 8.91 0.69
N LYS A 47 7.17 8.67 -0.49
CA LYS A 47 7.47 9.71 -1.49
C LYS A 47 6.23 10.17 -2.25
N ASN A 48 5.31 9.26 -2.57
CA ASN A 48 4.14 9.57 -3.39
C ASN A 48 2.87 9.84 -2.56
N LEU A 49 2.84 9.43 -1.28
CA LEU A 49 1.66 9.61 -0.43
C LEU A 49 1.16 11.07 -0.38
N PRO A 50 2.00 12.12 -0.19
CA PRO A 50 1.50 13.50 -0.17
C PRO A 50 0.76 13.91 -1.44
N ARG A 51 1.24 13.43 -2.60
CA ARG A 51 0.60 13.67 -3.90
C ARG A 51 -0.76 12.98 -3.96
N ILE A 52 -0.82 11.71 -3.54
CA ILE A 52 -2.05 10.91 -3.54
C ILE A 52 -3.11 11.55 -2.63
N ILE A 53 -2.72 11.99 -1.43
CA ILE A 53 -3.64 12.71 -0.50
C ILE A 53 -4.26 13.91 -1.21
N ARG A 54 -3.42 14.78 -1.79
CA ARG A 54 -3.87 16.00 -2.47
C ARG A 54 -4.77 15.73 -3.67
N GLU A 55 -4.44 14.73 -4.49
CA GLU A 55 -5.16 14.48 -5.74
C GLU A 55 -6.45 13.68 -5.54
N THR A 56 -6.50 12.80 -4.53
CA THR A 56 -7.67 11.95 -4.28
C THR A 56 -8.64 12.51 -3.24
N GLY A 57 -8.13 13.25 -2.25
CA GLY A 57 -8.91 13.65 -1.08
C GLY A 57 -9.30 12.49 -0.16
N ALA A 58 -8.70 11.31 -0.33
CA ALA A 58 -8.98 10.15 0.53
C ALA A 58 -8.47 10.36 1.96
N LYS A 59 -9.16 9.76 2.93
CA LYS A 59 -8.85 9.88 4.38
C LYS A 59 -8.14 8.66 4.96
N GLU A 60 -8.33 7.49 4.35
CA GLU A 60 -7.70 6.24 4.76
C GLU A 60 -6.87 5.66 3.61
N PHE A 61 -5.75 5.01 3.91
CA PHE A 61 -4.81 4.48 2.90
C PHE A 61 -4.30 3.10 3.30
N HIS A 62 -4.13 2.21 2.32
CA HIS A 62 -3.57 0.88 2.51
C HIS A 62 -2.14 0.80 1.95
N VAL A 63 -1.18 0.56 2.83
CA VAL A 63 0.25 0.44 2.49
C VAL A 63 0.81 -0.89 2.98
N THR A 64 1.79 -1.45 2.25
CA THR A 64 2.53 -2.62 2.75
C THR A 64 3.54 -2.23 3.83
N GLY A 65 4.19 -1.07 3.70
CA GLY A 65 5.09 -0.52 4.72
C GLY A 65 6.25 -1.43 5.14
N SER A 66 6.69 -2.33 4.26
CA SER A 66 7.68 -3.36 4.58
C SER A 66 9.07 -3.08 3.99
N ALA A 67 10.07 -3.76 4.54
CA ALA A 67 11.43 -3.85 4.02
C ALA A 67 11.89 -5.32 3.97
N PRO A 68 12.82 -5.68 3.05
CA PRO A 68 13.48 -6.97 3.08
C PRO A 68 14.45 -7.05 4.27
N VAL A 69 14.44 -8.18 4.97
CA VAL A 69 15.35 -8.53 6.06
C VAL A 69 16.03 -9.84 5.70
N LEU A 70 17.35 -9.86 5.73
CA LEU A 70 18.11 -11.07 5.46
C LEU A 70 17.94 -12.09 6.58
N SER A 71 17.85 -13.36 6.21
CA SER A 71 17.80 -14.47 7.16
C SER A 71 19.10 -14.58 7.96
N ASN A 72 18.96 -14.89 9.24
CA ASN A 72 20.07 -15.19 10.15
C ASN A 72 20.67 -16.59 9.94
N MET A 73 20.22 -17.35 8.92
CA MET A 73 20.84 -18.62 8.58
C MET A 73 22.33 -18.44 8.23
N GLU A 74 23.19 -19.07 9.01
CA GLU A 74 24.65 -19.07 8.83
C GLU A 74 25.08 -19.95 7.65
N PHE A 75 24.47 -21.14 7.51
CA PHE A 75 24.67 -22.01 6.35
C PHE A 75 23.59 -21.77 5.29
N ARG A 76 24.01 -21.65 4.02
CA ARG A 76 23.12 -21.37 2.88
C ARG A 76 23.40 -22.33 1.73
N ASN A 77 22.40 -23.13 1.35
CA ASN A 77 22.47 -23.96 0.15
C ASN A 77 21.87 -23.20 -1.05
N GLU A 78 22.72 -22.55 -1.83
CA GLU A 78 22.33 -21.70 -2.97
C GLU A 78 21.87 -22.49 -4.22
N ARG A 79 21.91 -23.83 -4.18
CA ARG A 79 21.51 -24.69 -5.30
C ARG A 79 20.03 -25.08 -5.26
N CYS A 80 19.39 -24.98 -4.10
CA CYS A 80 18.02 -25.41 -3.89
C CYS A 80 17.09 -24.20 -3.81
N PHE A 81 16.02 -24.24 -4.60
CA PHE A 81 14.97 -23.23 -4.61
C PHE A 81 13.64 -23.91 -4.29
N MET A 82 12.89 -23.34 -3.35
CA MET A 82 11.58 -23.85 -2.93
C MET A 82 10.45 -23.33 -3.83
N GLY A 83 10.64 -22.13 -4.41
CA GLY A 83 9.67 -21.48 -5.28
C GLY A 83 10.17 -21.31 -6.72
N LYS A 84 10.02 -20.11 -7.27
CA LYS A 84 10.61 -19.76 -8.57
C LYS A 84 12.09 -19.45 -8.40
N ALA A 85 12.95 -20.06 -9.21
CA ALA A 85 14.41 -19.92 -9.12
C ALA A 85 14.94 -18.47 -9.27
N LEU A 86 14.14 -17.53 -9.78
CA LEU A 86 14.60 -16.18 -10.12
C LEU A 86 14.24 -15.09 -9.10
N TYR A 87 13.24 -15.26 -8.22
CA TYR A 87 12.90 -14.27 -7.18
C TYR A 87 11.72 -14.73 -6.30
N PRO A 88 11.65 -14.35 -5.00
CA PRO A 88 12.65 -13.65 -4.19
C PRO A 88 13.77 -14.59 -3.66
N PRO A 89 14.88 -14.04 -3.12
CA PRO A 89 15.95 -14.85 -2.54
C PRO A 89 15.43 -15.71 -1.37
N GLU A 90 15.77 -16.99 -1.34
CA GLU A 90 15.36 -17.97 -0.30
C GLU A 90 15.72 -17.52 1.13
N PHE A 91 16.74 -16.67 1.25
CA PHE A 91 17.27 -16.17 2.52
C PHE A 91 16.85 -14.72 2.79
N SER A 92 15.75 -14.24 2.21
CA SER A 92 15.19 -12.91 2.43
C SER A 92 13.73 -13.01 2.88
N MET A 93 13.38 -12.26 3.93
CA MET A 93 12.04 -12.16 4.47
C MET A 93 11.52 -10.74 4.27
N LYS A 94 10.24 -10.60 3.95
CA LYS A 94 9.58 -9.28 3.88
C LYS A 94 8.91 -9.00 5.22
N VAL A 95 9.39 -8.00 5.95
CA VAL A 95 8.92 -7.65 7.30
C VAL A 95 8.41 -6.22 7.30
N THR A 96 7.32 -5.94 8.00
CA THR A 96 6.83 -4.57 8.21
C THR A 96 7.87 -3.75 8.95
N ASP A 97 8.21 -2.59 8.41
CA ASP A 97 9.27 -1.71 8.91
C ASP A 97 8.65 -0.58 9.75
N ALA A 98 8.97 -0.58 11.04
CA ALA A 98 8.39 0.38 11.99
C ALA A 98 8.74 1.84 11.68
N ASP A 99 9.93 2.10 11.13
CA ASP A 99 10.35 3.46 10.80
C ASP A 99 9.59 3.97 9.59
N LYS A 100 9.40 3.13 8.56
CA LYS A 100 8.52 3.44 7.44
C LYS A 100 7.10 3.75 7.88
N ILE A 101 6.51 2.90 8.73
CA ILE A 101 5.16 3.14 9.27
C ILE A 101 5.10 4.48 10.01
N ARG A 102 6.10 4.80 10.84
CA ARG A 102 6.17 6.09 11.52
C ARG A 102 6.21 7.26 10.54
N THR A 103 6.94 7.13 9.43
CA THR A 103 6.95 8.15 8.36
C THR A 103 5.58 8.32 7.73
N TYR A 104 4.87 7.25 7.37
CA TYR A 104 3.51 7.35 6.84
C TYR A 104 2.56 8.06 7.82
N CYS A 105 2.59 7.68 9.10
CA CYS A 105 1.79 8.34 10.13
C CYS A 105 2.13 9.82 10.25
N GLY A 106 3.41 10.19 10.18
CA GLY A 106 3.86 11.59 10.22
C GLY A 106 3.34 12.41 9.03
N ILE A 107 3.36 11.84 7.82
CA ILE A 107 2.81 12.50 6.62
C ILE A 107 1.31 12.74 6.77
N LEU A 108 0.56 11.74 7.25
CA LEU A 108 -0.88 11.85 7.44
C LEU A 108 -1.24 12.87 8.53
N ALA A 109 -0.49 12.90 9.63
CA ALA A 109 -0.72 13.86 10.71
C ALA A 109 -0.45 15.33 10.31
N GLY A 110 0.49 15.56 9.38
CA GLY A 110 0.82 16.90 8.87
C GLY A 110 -0.02 17.36 7.67
N SER A 111 -0.94 16.52 7.17
CA SER A 111 -1.78 16.82 6.00
C SER A 111 -3.19 17.32 6.39
N ASN A 112 -3.44 17.55 7.68
CA ASN A 112 -4.70 18.07 8.24
C ASN A 112 -4.62 19.58 8.50
#